data_AF-A0A6J2H5V1-F1
#
_entry.id   AF-A0A6J2H5V1-F1
#
_cell.length_a   1.000
_cell.length_b   1.000
_cell.length_c   1.000
_cell.angle_alpha   90.00
_cell.angle_beta   90.00
_cell.angle_gamma   90.00
#
_symmetry.space_group_name_H-M   'P 1'
#
loop_
_entity.id
_entity.type
_entity.pdbx_description
1 polymer ?
#
loop_
_entity_poly.entity_id
_entity_poly.type
_entity_poly.pdbx_seq_one_letter_code
_entity_poly.pdbx_strand_id
1 'polypeptide(L)'
;MEKEQDIQPSRDRRKTKRGPPVSNESTGKDSQFSPLYFPQKLWEMLESDQFRSVWWSNGGKCVAINEELFKEEVLGRAGPQWVFNTQRIESIIRQLNSYGFTKMQQDDQRSASLPEFLAEEGAVSAHSQEDPTLERHFKGHRDAVTSVDFSLNKKQLASGSMDSCLMIWSMKPQMRAYRFVGHKDAVMCVQFSPSGHLVASGSRDKTVRLWIPSLKGESTVFKAHTATVRSVSFSSDGQSIVTASDDKTVKVWTVHRQKFLFSLSQHINWVRCARFSPDGRLIVSSSDDKTVKLWDKTSRECIHSFCEHAGFVNHVDFHPSGTCIAAAGTDSTVKLWDVRMNRLLQHYQVHSSVVNSLSFHPSGNYLVTASNDSTLKILDLLEGRLLYTLHGHQGPATCVAFSRSGELFASGGSDEQVMVWKTNFDADYGDALKTQKSCSTVDGSHHTGSEMDSGIHHKKTKTQDSGRNHEQQEVEASLANTLEHIMGQLDVLTQTVSILEQRLTLTEDKLKECLENQQKIIQNKTN
;
A
#
# COMPACT_ATOMS: atom_id res chain seq x y z
N MET A 1 -13.07 57.80 -47.16
CA MET A 1 -11.72 57.63 -46.59
C MET A 1 -11.70 58.45 -45.32
N GLU A 2 -11.62 57.91 -44.09
CA GLU A 2 -11.67 56.51 -43.60
C GLU A 2 -12.44 56.54 -42.24
N LYS A 3 -13.33 55.57 -41.94
CA LYS A 3 -13.20 54.50 -40.91
C LYS A 3 -12.76 54.99 -39.49
N GLU A 4 -13.34 54.52 -38.37
CA GLU A 4 -14.28 53.37 -38.14
C GLU A 4 -15.20 53.56 -36.90
N GLN A 5 -16.10 52.60 -36.66
CA GLN A 5 -17.24 52.57 -35.71
C GLN A 5 -16.99 51.60 -34.50
N ASP A 6 -17.77 51.49 -33.40
CA ASP A 6 -18.90 52.25 -32.81
C ASP A 6 -19.10 51.96 -31.29
N ILE A 7 -19.53 52.98 -30.54
CA ILE A 7 -20.59 53.10 -29.49
C ILE A 7 -20.92 51.95 -28.47
N GLN A 8 -21.11 52.33 -27.19
CA GLN A 8 -21.96 51.67 -26.16
C GLN A 8 -22.68 52.73 -25.23
N PRO A 9 -23.75 52.40 -24.45
CA PRO A 9 -24.82 53.35 -24.06
C PRO A 9 -24.98 53.71 -22.54
N SER A 10 -26.20 54.05 -22.06
CA SER A 10 -26.46 55.04 -20.98
C SER A 10 -27.48 54.67 -19.85
N ARG A 11 -27.49 55.53 -18.79
CA ARG A 11 -28.30 55.72 -17.53
C ARG A 11 -29.83 55.37 -17.57
N ASP A 12 -30.67 55.32 -16.51
CA ASP A 12 -30.81 55.88 -15.11
C ASP A 12 -31.87 55.00 -14.29
N ARG A 13 -32.68 55.26 -13.21
CA ARG A 13 -33.03 56.38 -12.26
C ARG A 13 -33.77 55.96 -10.93
N ARG A 14 -33.18 56.25 -9.76
CA ARG A 14 -33.73 56.68 -8.41
C ARG A 14 -35.05 56.15 -7.72
N LYS A 15 -34.89 55.63 -6.48
CA LYS A 15 -35.51 55.95 -5.12
C LYS A 15 -37.04 56.18 -4.84
N THR A 16 -37.54 55.70 -3.68
CA THR A 16 -38.32 56.47 -2.62
C THR A 16 -38.58 55.68 -1.28
N LYS A 17 -39.29 56.25 -0.26
CA LYS A 17 -39.47 55.76 1.16
C LYS A 17 -40.94 55.74 1.66
N ARG A 18 -41.29 54.99 2.76
CA ARG A 18 -42.30 55.33 3.82
C ARG A 18 -42.29 54.38 5.07
N GLY A 19 -43.02 54.74 6.16
CA GLY A 19 -43.16 54.09 7.50
C GLY A 19 -43.88 55.05 8.50
N PRO A 20 -44.10 54.80 9.83
CA PRO A 20 -43.77 53.69 10.75
C PRO A 20 -45.03 52.86 11.17
N PRO A 21 -45.52 52.57 12.44
CA PRO A 21 -45.34 53.13 13.81
C PRO A 21 -44.90 52.10 14.93
N VAL A 22 -45.54 52.07 16.14
CA VAL A 22 -45.06 51.48 17.43
C VAL A 22 -46.23 51.04 18.37
N SER A 23 -46.09 49.93 19.16
CA SER A 23 -46.69 49.79 20.53
C SER A 23 -46.24 48.54 21.37
N ASN A 24 -45.65 48.80 22.56
CA ASN A 24 -45.61 48.12 23.88
C ASN A 24 -45.53 46.57 24.17
N GLU A 25 -44.77 46.27 25.25
CA GLU A 25 -44.92 45.26 26.34
C GLU A 25 -44.97 43.75 26.02
N SER A 26 -44.27 42.80 26.67
CA SER A 26 -43.34 42.73 27.82
C SER A 26 -43.00 41.23 28.08
N THR A 27 -42.00 40.94 28.93
CA THR A 27 -41.63 39.62 29.52
C THR A 27 -40.88 38.59 28.67
N GLY A 28 -39.91 37.91 29.29
CA GLY A 28 -39.03 36.89 28.69
C GLY A 28 -37.55 37.16 29.02
N LYS A 29 -36.82 36.15 29.53
CA LYS A 29 -35.36 36.24 29.79
C LYS A 29 -34.58 35.69 28.59
N ASP A 30 -34.28 36.54 27.60
CA ASP A 30 -33.41 36.13 26.51
C ASP A 30 -31.93 36.21 26.89
N SER A 31 -31.20 35.14 26.62
CA SER A 31 -29.75 35.07 26.80
C SER A 31 -29.02 35.95 25.78
N GLN A 32 -28.07 36.77 26.24
CA GLN A 32 -27.25 37.62 25.38
C GLN A 32 -26.34 36.79 24.45
N PHE A 33 -26.78 36.57 23.22
CA PHE A 33 -25.93 36.10 22.13
C PHE A 33 -25.20 37.29 21.49
N SER A 34 -23.89 37.40 21.72
CA SER A 34 -23.04 38.41 21.10
C SER A 34 -22.68 38.01 19.66
N PRO A 35 -22.95 38.84 18.64
CA PRO A 35 -22.57 38.53 17.27
C PRO A 35 -21.05 38.67 17.07
N LEU A 36 -20.42 37.65 16.51
CA LEU A 36 -18.99 37.63 16.21
C LEU A 36 -18.70 38.04 14.76
N TYR A 37 -17.56 38.70 14.54
CA TYR A 37 -17.21 39.32 13.26
C TYR A 37 -16.26 38.42 12.45
N PHE A 38 -16.71 37.93 11.29
CA PHE A 38 -15.89 37.15 10.36
C PHE A 38 -15.42 38.01 9.17
N PRO A 39 -14.14 37.92 8.75
CA PRO A 39 -13.66 38.59 7.54
C PRO A 39 -14.36 38.09 6.28
N GLN A 40 -14.91 39.01 5.49
CA GLN A 40 -15.72 38.72 4.29
C GLN A 40 -15.00 37.82 3.27
N LYS A 41 -13.66 37.98 3.14
CA LYS A 41 -12.79 37.20 2.25
C LYS A 41 -12.71 35.70 2.58
N LEU A 42 -13.05 35.31 3.81
CA LEU A 42 -13.08 33.90 4.25
C LEU A 42 -14.38 33.22 3.80
N TRP A 43 -15.46 33.98 3.59
CA TRP A 43 -16.72 33.47 3.03
C TRP A 43 -16.64 33.26 1.51
N GLU A 44 -15.95 34.15 0.78
CA GLU A 44 -15.64 33.95 -0.65
C GLU A 44 -14.84 32.65 -0.89
N MET A 45 -14.04 32.22 0.08
CA MET A 45 -13.33 30.92 0.06
C MET A 45 -14.20 29.72 0.45
N LEU A 46 -15.34 29.92 1.14
CA LEU A 46 -16.29 28.87 1.51
C LEU A 46 -17.36 28.64 0.44
N GLU A 47 -17.66 29.63 -0.39
CA GLU A 47 -18.44 29.45 -1.62
C GLU A 47 -17.59 28.82 -2.75
N SER A 48 -16.26 28.79 -2.61
CA SER A 48 -15.38 27.97 -3.45
C SER A 48 -15.21 26.56 -2.86
N ASP A 49 -15.52 25.55 -3.65
CA ASP A 49 -15.66 24.13 -3.26
C ASP A 49 -14.32 23.40 -2.96
N GLN A 50 -13.36 24.09 -2.33
CA GLN A 50 -11.95 23.67 -2.25
C GLN A 50 -11.45 23.34 -0.83
N PHE A 51 -12.21 23.62 0.24
CA PHE A 51 -11.79 23.33 1.62
C PHE A 51 -12.89 22.72 2.51
N ARG A 52 -12.77 21.42 2.80
CA ARG A 52 -13.71 20.64 3.64
C ARG A 52 -13.55 20.79 5.16
N SER A 53 -12.79 21.78 5.64
CA SER A 53 -12.59 21.97 7.09
C SER A 53 -12.48 23.44 7.47
N VAL A 54 -13.30 23.84 8.45
CA VAL A 54 -13.29 25.19 9.03
C VAL A 54 -12.40 25.19 10.27
N TRP A 55 -11.52 26.18 10.38
CA TRP A 55 -10.61 26.35 11.50
C TRP A 55 -11.14 27.43 12.43
N TRP A 56 -11.60 27.04 13.62
CA TRP A 56 -12.01 27.98 14.66
C TRP A 56 -10.86 28.23 15.63
N SER A 57 -10.64 29.49 16.01
CA SER A 57 -9.73 29.86 17.08
C SER A 57 -10.36 30.88 18.04
N ASN A 58 -10.35 30.53 19.32
CA ASN A 58 -10.54 31.48 20.41
C ASN A 58 -9.61 31.07 21.56
N GLY A 59 -8.94 32.03 22.19
CA GLY A 59 -7.97 31.74 23.27
C GLY A 59 -6.77 30.86 22.86
N GLY A 60 -6.33 30.91 21.59
CA GLY A 60 -5.09 30.27 21.14
C GLY A 60 -5.15 28.75 20.87
N LYS A 61 -6.34 28.14 20.88
CA LYS A 61 -6.52 26.74 20.42
C LYS A 61 -7.23 26.72 19.07
N CYS A 62 -6.69 26.00 18.11
CA CYS A 62 -7.27 25.80 16.78
C CYS A 62 -7.85 24.39 16.66
N VAL A 63 -9.11 24.28 16.25
CA VAL A 63 -9.77 22.98 15.97
C VAL A 63 -10.37 23.02 14.57
N ALA A 64 -10.17 21.95 13.81
CA ALA A 64 -10.77 21.75 12.49
C ALA A 64 -12.12 21.04 12.65
N ILE A 65 -13.19 21.63 12.10
CA ILE A 65 -14.55 21.07 12.13
C ILE A 65 -14.97 20.70 10.69
N ASN A 66 -15.61 19.54 10.55
CA ASN A 66 -16.10 19.03 9.27
C ASN A 66 -17.31 19.84 8.76
N GLU A 67 -17.42 19.95 7.43
CA GLU A 67 -18.37 20.83 6.74
C GLU A 67 -19.85 20.52 7.07
N GLU A 68 -20.19 19.25 7.25
CA GLU A 68 -21.56 18.80 7.53
C GLU A 68 -22.05 19.25 8.92
N LEU A 69 -21.22 19.08 9.96
CA LEU A 69 -21.52 19.58 11.31
C LEU A 69 -21.72 21.10 11.32
N PHE A 70 -20.97 21.83 10.49
CA PHE A 70 -21.04 23.29 10.41
C PHE A 70 -22.35 23.78 9.78
N LYS A 71 -23.04 22.95 8.99
CA LYS A 71 -24.33 23.29 8.35
C LYS A 71 -25.53 23.04 9.27
N GLU A 72 -25.46 22.08 10.20
CA GLU A 72 -26.57 21.76 11.11
C GLU A 72 -26.79 22.79 12.24
N GLU A 73 -25.74 23.46 12.74
CA GLU A 73 -25.84 24.34 13.93
C GLU A 73 -26.09 25.84 13.61
N VAL A 74 -26.49 26.15 12.38
CA VAL A 74 -26.84 27.52 11.93
C VAL A 74 -28.29 27.83 12.32
N LEU A 75 -28.48 28.64 13.37
CA LEU A 75 -29.81 29.00 13.90
C LEU A 75 -30.57 30.03 13.05
N GLY A 76 -29.88 30.73 12.13
CA GLY A 76 -30.50 31.68 11.20
C GLY A 76 -29.65 32.93 10.95
N ARG A 77 -30.21 33.85 10.15
CA ARG A 77 -29.50 35.05 9.67
C ARG A 77 -30.16 36.35 10.15
N ALA A 78 -29.42 37.12 10.95
CA ALA A 78 -29.80 38.44 11.43
C ALA A 78 -29.10 39.52 10.57
N GLY A 79 -29.72 39.90 9.45
CA GLY A 79 -29.14 40.87 8.50
C GLY A 79 -27.84 40.35 7.86
N PRO A 80 -26.70 41.05 7.96
CA PRO A 80 -25.43 40.58 7.42
C PRO A 80 -24.77 39.47 8.28
N GLN A 81 -25.28 39.16 9.47
CA GLN A 81 -24.67 38.24 10.44
C GLN A 81 -25.45 36.92 10.56
N TRP A 82 -24.74 35.83 10.84
CA TRP A 82 -25.30 34.51 11.16
C TRP A 82 -25.27 34.27 12.67
N VAL A 83 -26.28 33.56 13.18
CA VAL A 83 -26.42 33.19 14.60
C VAL A 83 -26.18 31.69 14.76
N PHE A 84 -25.37 31.30 15.74
CA PHE A 84 -24.90 29.92 15.96
C PHE A 84 -25.22 29.45 17.38
N ASN A 85 -25.40 28.15 17.59
CA ASN A 85 -25.67 27.56 18.91
C ASN A 85 -24.39 27.36 19.74
N THR A 86 -23.87 28.45 20.33
CA THR A 86 -22.59 28.44 21.07
C THR A 86 -22.49 27.38 22.18
N GLN A 87 -23.59 27.08 22.88
CA GLN A 87 -23.60 26.11 23.97
C GLN A 87 -23.38 24.66 23.50
N ARG A 88 -23.86 24.32 22.29
CA ARG A 88 -23.74 22.96 21.76
C ARG A 88 -22.37 22.71 21.14
N ILE A 89 -21.81 23.69 20.45
CA ILE A 89 -20.40 23.71 20.01
C ILE A 89 -19.45 23.53 21.22
N GLU A 90 -19.67 24.26 22.32
CA GLU A 90 -18.87 24.06 23.54
C GLU A 90 -18.99 22.65 24.14
N SER A 91 -20.17 22.05 24.10
CA SER A 91 -20.38 20.67 24.57
C SER A 91 -19.60 19.66 23.74
N ILE A 92 -19.66 19.78 22.40
CA ILE A 92 -18.91 18.93 21.46
C ILE A 92 -17.39 19.09 21.68
N ILE A 93 -16.91 20.32 21.87
CA ILE A 93 -15.51 20.59 22.20
C ILE A 93 -15.12 19.92 23.53
N ARG A 94 -15.95 19.99 24.57
CA ARG A 94 -15.68 19.32 25.86
C ARG A 94 -15.62 17.79 25.71
N GLN A 95 -16.52 17.19 24.92
CA GLN A 95 -16.47 15.76 24.62
C GLN A 95 -15.20 15.38 23.86
N LEU A 96 -14.82 16.10 22.79
CA LEU A 96 -13.59 15.83 22.04
C LEU A 96 -12.31 15.93 22.90
N ASN A 97 -12.26 16.89 23.84
CA ASN A 97 -11.16 16.98 24.82
C ASN A 97 -11.16 15.80 25.80
N SER A 98 -12.33 15.27 26.19
CA SER A 98 -12.41 14.07 27.05
C SER A 98 -11.94 12.78 26.39
N TYR A 99 -11.98 12.71 25.05
CA TYR A 99 -11.43 11.59 24.26
C TYR A 99 -9.94 11.76 23.88
N GLY A 100 -9.20 12.67 24.53
CA GLY A 100 -7.74 12.74 24.45
C GLY A 100 -7.16 13.27 23.13
N PHE A 101 -7.96 13.83 22.23
CA PHE A 101 -7.51 14.33 20.92
C PHE A 101 -6.76 15.68 21.00
N THR A 102 -5.58 15.69 21.63
CA THR A 102 -4.63 16.80 21.56
C THR A 102 -3.56 16.54 20.50
N LYS A 103 -3.76 17.06 19.28
CA LYS A 103 -2.71 17.03 18.25
C LYS A 103 -1.59 17.99 18.63
N MET A 104 -0.38 17.46 18.86
CA MET A 104 0.81 18.27 19.09
C MET A 104 1.14 19.15 17.87
N GLN A 105 1.60 20.36 18.13
CA GLN A 105 2.29 21.22 17.17
C GLN A 105 3.72 21.44 17.68
N GLN A 106 4.69 21.42 16.76
CA GLN A 106 6.10 21.52 17.10
C GLN A 106 6.48 22.93 17.55
N ASP A 107 7.41 23.02 18.51
CA ASP A 107 8.36 24.13 18.63
C ASP A 107 9.73 23.56 19.00
N ASP A 108 10.76 23.92 18.22
CA ASP A 108 12.16 23.68 18.56
C ASP A 108 12.61 24.71 19.61
N GLN A 109 12.94 24.30 20.84
CA GLN A 109 13.95 24.97 21.69
C GLN A 109 14.62 24.00 22.67
N ARG A 110 15.74 24.44 23.26
CA ARG A 110 16.72 23.59 23.95
C ARG A 110 16.49 23.46 25.46
N SER A 111 16.92 22.32 26.00
CA SER A 111 17.52 22.13 27.33
C SER A 111 16.76 22.58 28.60
N ALA A 112 16.21 21.60 29.32
CA ALA A 112 16.13 21.55 30.79
C ALA A 112 16.12 20.07 31.25
N SER A 113 16.19 19.78 32.56
CA SER A 113 16.58 18.45 33.08
C SER A 113 15.85 17.99 34.34
N LEU A 114 15.57 16.68 34.43
CA LEU A 114 15.26 15.87 35.65
C LEU A 114 13.89 16.13 36.35
N PRO A 115 13.43 15.27 37.29
CA PRO A 115 13.35 13.79 37.21
C PRO A 115 12.06 13.16 37.83
N GLU A 116 11.84 11.86 37.55
CA GLU A 116 11.20 10.81 38.41
C GLU A 116 9.77 10.98 39.02
N PHE A 117 9.25 9.84 39.53
CA PHE A 117 7.92 9.61 40.13
C PHE A 117 6.71 9.78 39.18
N LEU A 118 5.76 8.84 39.06
CA LEU A 118 5.54 7.52 39.69
C LEU A 118 5.27 6.46 38.61
N ALA A 119 5.68 5.22 38.86
CA ALA A 119 5.39 4.09 37.96
C ALA A 119 5.15 2.80 38.76
N GLU A 120 3.90 2.57 39.20
CA GLU A 120 3.49 1.28 39.74
C GLU A 120 1.95 1.11 39.61
N GLU A 121 1.53 0.29 38.63
CA GLU A 121 0.41 -0.68 38.71
C GLU A 121 0.13 -1.29 37.32
N GLY A 122 -0.29 -2.56 37.27
CA GLY A 122 -1.08 -3.08 36.14
C GLY A 122 -0.37 -3.52 34.84
N ALA A 123 0.92 -3.89 34.85
CA ALA A 123 1.63 -4.38 33.67
C ALA A 123 1.20 -5.80 33.21
N VAL A 124 -0.04 -5.95 32.73
CA VAL A 124 -0.46 -7.16 31.99
C VAL A 124 0.13 -7.10 30.58
N SER A 125 1.01 -8.05 30.26
CA SER A 125 1.78 -8.08 29.00
C SER A 125 0.93 -8.44 27.78
N ALA A 126 0.08 -7.50 27.33
CA ALA A 126 -0.37 -7.49 25.96
C ALA A 126 0.85 -7.18 25.06
N HIS A 127 1.26 -8.14 24.22
CA HIS A 127 2.26 -7.89 23.19
C HIS A 127 1.66 -6.98 22.13
N SER A 128 1.84 -5.67 22.31
CA SER A 128 1.53 -4.68 21.27
C SER A 128 2.39 -4.98 20.03
N GLN A 129 1.75 -5.38 18.93
CA GLN A 129 2.38 -5.35 17.62
C GLN A 129 2.89 -3.92 17.37
N GLU A 130 4.20 -3.74 17.27
CA GLU A 130 4.76 -2.46 16.85
C GLU A 130 4.29 -2.17 15.42
N ASP A 131 3.79 -0.97 15.14
CA ASP A 131 3.51 -0.53 13.76
C ASP A 131 4.76 -0.65 12.87
N PRO A 132 4.62 -0.78 11.54
CA PRO A 132 5.75 -0.80 10.61
C PRO A 132 6.59 0.48 10.72
N THR A 133 7.75 0.37 11.36
CA THR A 133 8.60 1.48 11.79
C THR A 133 9.70 1.79 10.79
N LEU A 134 10.07 3.07 10.67
CA LEU A 134 11.23 3.50 9.88
C LEU A 134 12.52 3.11 10.61
N GLU A 135 13.23 2.08 10.13
CA GLU A 135 14.52 1.67 10.71
C GLU A 135 15.61 2.70 10.33
N ARG A 136 15.66 3.11 9.06
CA ARG A 136 16.73 3.99 8.52
C ARG A 136 16.25 4.85 7.37
N HIS A 137 16.95 5.97 7.18
CA HIS A 137 16.95 6.72 5.94
C HIS A 137 18.38 6.85 5.41
N PHE A 138 18.53 6.76 4.09
CA PHE A 138 19.79 6.94 3.38
C PHE A 138 19.67 8.15 2.45
N LYS A 139 20.67 9.03 2.50
CA LYS A 139 20.80 10.21 1.62
C LYS A 139 22.14 10.15 0.90
N GLY A 140 22.17 10.61 -0.35
CA GLY A 140 23.40 10.68 -1.14
C GLY A 140 23.23 10.54 -2.64
N HIS A 141 22.03 10.20 -3.15
CA HIS A 141 21.72 10.51 -4.56
C HIS A 141 21.68 12.03 -4.75
N ARG A 142 21.60 12.48 -6.00
CA ARG A 142 21.54 13.91 -6.38
C ARG A 142 20.32 14.27 -7.24
N ASP A 143 19.39 13.34 -7.32
CA ASP A 143 18.15 13.39 -8.11
C ASP A 143 17.27 12.22 -7.65
N ALA A 144 16.01 12.21 -8.07
CA ALA A 144 14.99 11.23 -7.71
C ALA A 144 15.49 9.78 -7.79
N VAL A 145 15.21 9.00 -6.76
CA VAL A 145 15.40 7.54 -6.77
C VAL A 145 14.37 6.96 -7.73
N THR A 146 14.75 5.99 -8.56
CA THR A 146 13.85 5.34 -9.54
C THR A 146 13.50 3.92 -9.17
N SER A 147 14.38 3.25 -8.42
CA SER A 147 14.31 1.82 -8.16
C SER A 147 15.13 1.42 -6.93
N VAL A 148 14.66 0.40 -6.21
CA VAL A 148 15.32 -0.22 -5.06
C VAL A 148 15.13 -1.75 -5.11
N ASP A 149 16.14 -2.52 -4.69
CA ASP A 149 16.02 -3.97 -4.44
C ASP A 149 17.02 -4.44 -3.36
N PHE A 150 16.66 -5.48 -2.63
CA PHE A 150 17.46 -6.07 -1.55
C PHE A 150 18.30 -7.25 -2.02
N SER A 151 19.53 -7.32 -1.51
CA SER A 151 20.32 -8.55 -1.55
C SER A 151 19.67 -9.64 -0.70
N LEU A 152 19.77 -10.90 -1.15
CA LEU A 152 19.23 -12.08 -0.45
C LEU A 152 19.68 -12.17 1.02
N ASN A 153 20.89 -11.72 1.33
CA ASN A 153 21.51 -11.83 2.65
C ASN A 153 21.23 -10.65 3.60
N LYS A 154 20.36 -9.70 3.20
CA LYS A 154 20.00 -8.45 3.91
C LYS A 154 21.15 -7.48 4.23
N LYS A 155 22.41 -7.77 3.87
CA LYS A 155 23.57 -6.93 4.22
C LYS A 155 23.72 -5.73 3.28
N GLN A 156 23.08 -5.78 2.11
CA GLN A 156 23.11 -4.75 1.07
C GLN A 156 21.72 -4.44 0.51
N LEU A 157 21.52 -3.16 0.20
CA LEU A 157 20.37 -2.60 -0.51
C LEU A 157 20.91 -1.82 -1.71
N ALA A 158 20.37 -2.03 -2.91
CA ALA A 158 20.81 -1.32 -4.11
C ALA A 158 19.72 -0.33 -4.56
N SER A 159 20.13 0.85 -5.00
CA SER A 159 19.23 1.89 -5.54
C SER A 159 19.75 2.46 -6.85
N GLY A 160 18.83 2.71 -7.78
CA GLY A 160 19.05 3.47 -9.00
C GLY A 160 18.41 4.86 -8.88
N SER A 161 18.99 5.85 -9.56
CA SER A 161 18.49 7.23 -9.58
C SER A 161 18.60 7.84 -10.97
N MET A 162 17.85 8.91 -11.16
CA MET A 162 17.97 9.84 -12.28
C MET A 162 19.38 10.46 -12.36
N ASP A 163 20.16 10.48 -11.27
CA ASP A 163 21.55 10.98 -11.20
C ASP A 163 22.60 10.15 -11.97
N SER A 164 22.16 9.20 -12.82
CA SER A 164 22.93 8.22 -13.60
C SER A 164 23.81 7.26 -12.78
N CYS A 165 23.77 7.34 -11.45
CA CYS A 165 24.52 6.46 -10.56
C CYS A 165 23.66 5.28 -10.10
N LEU A 166 24.33 4.16 -9.80
CA LEU A 166 23.80 3.10 -8.96
C LEU A 166 24.53 3.18 -7.61
N MET A 167 23.81 3.06 -6.50
CA MET A 167 24.43 2.96 -5.18
C MET A 167 24.07 1.66 -4.49
N ILE A 168 25.05 1.07 -3.79
CA ILE A 168 24.83 -0.07 -2.90
C ILE A 168 25.13 0.38 -1.47
N TRP A 169 24.07 0.49 -0.68
CA TRP A 169 24.07 0.76 0.75
C TRP A 169 24.39 -0.52 1.52
N SER A 170 24.97 -0.41 2.70
CA SER A 170 25.10 -1.54 3.62
C SER A 170 24.24 -1.34 4.86
N MET A 171 23.60 -2.42 5.32
CA MET A 171 22.84 -2.43 6.58
C MET A 171 23.74 -2.51 7.83
N LYS A 172 25.08 -2.44 7.69
CA LYS A 172 26.00 -2.24 8.83
C LYS A 172 26.24 -0.74 9.07
N PRO A 173 25.93 -0.17 10.26
CA PRO A 173 26.02 1.28 10.51
C PRO A 173 27.37 1.95 10.21
N GLN A 174 28.48 1.20 10.29
CA GLN A 174 29.83 1.71 10.05
C GLN A 174 30.29 1.62 8.58
N MET A 175 29.52 0.99 7.69
CA MET A 175 29.90 0.79 6.29
C MET A 175 29.32 1.86 5.37
N ARG A 176 30.21 2.56 4.65
CA ARG A 176 29.83 3.55 3.62
C ARG A 176 29.15 2.86 2.43
N ALA A 177 28.24 3.59 1.78
CA ALA A 177 27.67 3.16 0.51
C ALA A 177 28.71 3.22 -0.63
N TYR A 178 28.62 2.29 -1.57
CA TYR A 178 29.43 2.30 -2.78
C TYR A 178 28.66 2.97 -3.91
N ARG A 179 29.26 4.00 -4.54
CA ARG A 179 28.71 4.66 -5.74
C ARG A 179 29.35 4.08 -6.99
N PHE A 180 28.53 3.56 -7.88
CA PHE A 180 28.91 3.04 -9.17
C PHE A 180 28.42 3.97 -10.27
N VAL A 181 29.35 4.42 -11.11
CA VAL A 181 29.11 5.37 -12.21
C VAL A 181 29.52 4.69 -13.51
N GLY A 182 28.73 4.87 -14.57
CA GLY A 182 29.06 4.29 -15.88
C GLY A 182 27.91 4.21 -16.87
N HIS A 183 26.66 4.28 -16.41
CA HIS A 183 25.56 4.67 -17.31
C HIS A 183 25.76 6.11 -17.76
N LYS A 184 25.28 6.43 -18.98
CA LYS A 184 25.43 7.77 -19.58
C LYS A 184 24.24 8.71 -19.33
N ASP A 185 23.19 8.17 -18.71
CA ASP A 185 21.88 8.78 -18.53
C ASP A 185 21.19 8.08 -17.33
N ALA A 186 20.04 8.57 -16.90
CA ALA A 186 19.27 8.08 -15.75
C ALA A 186 19.20 6.55 -15.66
N VAL A 187 19.42 6.00 -14.47
CA VAL A 187 19.16 4.58 -14.16
C VAL A 187 17.67 4.47 -13.85
N MET A 188 16.93 3.65 -14.60
CA MET A 188 15.48 3.50 -14.43
C MET A 188 15.12 2.33 -13.52
N CYS A 189 15.96 1.29 -13.48
CA CYS A 189 15.71 0.07 -12.73
C CYS A 189 17.00 -0.58 -12.23
N VAL A 190 16.89 -1.27 -11.10
CA VAL A 190 17.95 -2.02 -10.42
C VAL A 190 17.33 -3.30 -9.83
N GLN A 191 18.03 -4.43 -9.95
CA GLN A 191 17.66 -5.68 -9.28
C GLN A 191 18.91 -6.52 -8.96
N PHE A 192 18.94 -7.20 -7.82
CA PHE A 192 19.93 -8.24 -7.51
C PHE A 192 19.61 -9.55 -8.26
N SER A 193 20.64 -10.32 -8.59
CA SER A 193 20.45 -11.74 -8.95
C SER A 193 19.93 -12.53 -7.74
N PRO A 194 19.19 -13.64 -7.94
CA PRO A 194 18.75 -14.50 -6.82
C PRO A 194 19.91 -14.97 -5.93
N SER A 195 21.10 -15.16 -6.50
CA SER A 195 22.34 -15.50 -5.80
C SER A 195 23.02 -14.34 -5.06
N GLY A 196 22.60 -13.09 -5.27
CA GLY A 196 23.22 -11.89 -4.70
C GLY A 196 24.63 -11.55 -5.24
N HIS A 197 25.16 -12.32 -6.20
CA HIS A 197 26.50 -12.11 -6.77
C HIS A 197 26.56 -11.08 -7.90
N LEU A 198 25.43 -10.68 -8.46
CA LEU A 198 25.32 -9.65 -9.49
C LEU A 198 24.20 -8.68 -9.16
N VAL A 199 24.34 -7.44 -9.62
CA VAL A 199 23.27 -6.45 -9.71
C VAL A 199 23.10 -6.07 -11.18
N ALA A 200 21.88 -6.16 -11.70
CA ALA A 200 21.56 -5.67 -13.03
C ALA A 200 20.93 -4.27 -12.94
N SER A 201 21.26 -3.40 -13.89
CA SER A 201 20.62 -2.08 -14.03
C SER A 201 20.29 -1.75 -15.47
N GLY A 202 19.09 -1.19 -15.68
CA GLY A 202 18.64 -0.66 -16.97
C GLY A 202 18.59 0.86 -16.93
N SER A 203 18.99 1.50 -18.03
CA SER A 203 19.11 2.96 -18.13
C SER A 203 18.41 3.52 -19.37
N ARG A 204 18.12 4.82 -19.28
CA ARG A 204 17.74 5.66 -20.41
C ARG A 204 18.79 5.68 -21.53
N ASP A 205 20.05 5.35 -21.23
CA ASP A 205 21.15 5.20 -22.20
C ASP A 205 21.04 3.99 -23.14
N LYS A 206 19.95 3.22 -23.05
CA LYS A 206 19.59 2.06 -23.89
C LYS A 206 20.41 0.79 -23.63
N THR A 207 21.29 0.83 -22.63
CA THR A 207 22.09 -0.32 -22.20
C THR A 207 21.54 -0.97 -20.94
N VAL A 208 21.93 -2.23 -20.74
CA VAL A 208 21.87 -2.90 -19.44
C VAL A 208 23.31 -3.15 -18.98
N ARG A 209 23.56 -2.90 -17.70
CA ARG A 209 24.82 -3.21 -17.03
C ARG A 209 24.61 -4.32 -16.01
N LEU A 210 25.58 -5.23 -15.94
CA LEU A 210 25.71 -6.21 -14.86
C LEU A 210 26.94 -5.82 -14.03
N TRP A 211 26.72 -5.50 -12.76
CA TRP A 211 27.74 -5.08 -11.79
C TRP A 211 28.03 -6.21 -10.82
N ILE A 212 29.31 -6.39 -10.46
CA ILE A 212 29.71 -7.22 -9.33
C ILE A 212 29.67 -6.33 -8.07
N PRO A 213 28.89 -6.65 -7.02
CA PRO A 213 28.67 -5.81 -5.83
C PRO A 213 29.88 -5.83 -4.88
N SER A 214 31.00 -5.32 -5.38
CA SER A 214 32.33 -5.29 -4.78
C SER A 214 32.90 -3.88 -4.79
N LEU A 215 33.92 -3.62 -3.95
CA LEU A 215 34.56 -2.30 -3.83
C LEU A 215 35.10 -1.75 -5.16
N LYS A 216 35.44 -2.62 -6.12
CA LYS A 216 35.97 -2.24 -7.44
C LYS A 216 34.90 -1.78 -8.44
N GLY A 217 33.64 -2.16 -8.27
CA GLY A 217 32.57 -1.83 -9.21
C GLY A 217 32.73 -2.40 -10.62
N GLU A 218 33.43 -3.53 -10.77
CA GLU A 218 33.61 -4.20 -12.07
C GLU A 218 32.23 -4.48 -12.70
N SER A 219 32.04 -4.00 -13.94
CA SER A 219 30.79 -4.15 -14.67
C SER A 219 30.96 -4.48 -16.14
N THR A 220 30.00 -5.21 -16.67
CA THR A 220 29.87 -5.54 -18.09
C THR A 220 28.62 -4.87 -18.64
N VAL A 221 28.67 -4.40 -19.89
CA VAL A 221 27.62 -3.58 -20.51
C VAL A 221 27.25 -4.14 -21.88
N PHE A 222 25.95 -4.23 -22.15
CA PHE A 222 25.42 -4.62 -23.46
C PHE A 222 24.27 -3.71 -23.89
N LYS A 223 24.15 -3.47 -25.21
CA LYS A 223 23.04 -2.73 -25.80
C LYS A 223 21.84 -3.65 -25.90
N ALA A 224 20.85 -3.47 -25.03
CA ALA A 224 19.66 -4.31 -25.01
C ALA A 224 18.59 -3.81 -25.99
N HIS A 225 18.37 -2.50 -26.06
CA HIS A 225 17.22 -1.91 -26.77
C HIS A 225 17.59 -0.74 -27.67
N THR A 226 16.68 -0.35 -28.57
CA THR A 226 16.86 0.83 -29.45
C THR A 226 16.35 2.12 -28.79
N ALA A 227 15.65 2.02 -27.66
CA ALA A 227 15.19 3.11 -26.82
C ALA A 227 15.46 2.78 -25.33
N THR A 228 14.87 3.54 -24.40
CA THR A 228 15.19 3.46 -22.96
C THR A 228 14.89 2.07 -22.39
N VAL A 229 15.69 1.59 -21.42
CA VAL A 229 15.39 0.35 -20.69
C VAL A 229 14.76 0.73 -19.36
N ARG A 230 13.46 0.45 -19.20
CA ARG A 230 12.68 0.85 -18.02
C ARG A 230 12.70 -0.17 -16.89
N SER A 231 12.77 -1.46 -17.23
CA SER A 231 12.75 -2.54 -16.26
C SER A 231 13.66 -3.68 -16.69
N VAL A 232 14.28 -4.31 -15.69
CA VAL A 232 15.16 -5.48 -15.80
C VAL A 232 14.78 -6.43 -14.67
N SER A 233 14.57 -7.71 -14.98
CA SER A 233 14.36 -8.75 -13.97
C SER A 233 15.14 -10.01 -14.31
N PHE A 234 15.84 -10.58 -13.33
CA PHE A 234 16.34 -11.95 -13.40
C PHE A 234 15.19 -12.96 -13.33
N SER A 235 15.40 -14.15 -13.89
CA SER A 235 14.63 -15.36 -13.56
C SER A 235 15.10 -15.95 -12.23
N SER A 236 14.27 -16.79 -11.60
CA SER A 236 14.56 -17.45 -10.32
C SER A 236 15.81 -18.35 -10.34
N ASP A 237 16.14 -18.93 -11.49
CA ASP A 237 17.38 -19.68 -11.73
C ASP A 237 18.65 -18.80 -11.80
N GLY A 238 18.51 -17.47 -11.89
CA GLY A 238 19.61 -16.52 -12.10
C GLY A 238 20.33 -16.62 -13.44
N GLN A 239 19.85 -17.44 -14.39
CA GLN A 239 20.49 -17.69 -15.68
C GLN A 239 19.95 -16.79 -16.81
N SER A 240 18.69 -16.36 -16.70
CA SER A 240 18.03 -15.48 -17.68
C SER A 240 17.78 -14.08 -17.10
N ILE A 241 17.72 -13.08 -17.98
CA ILE A 241 17.23 -11.73 -17.69
C ILE A 241 16.16 -11.37 -18.71
N VAL A 242 15.07 -10.76 -18.25
CA VAL A 242 14.06 -10.09 -19.08
C VAL A 242 14.23 -8.57 -18.98
N THR A 243 14.11 -7.87 -20.11
CA THR A 243 14.27 -6.41 -20.21
C THR A 243 13.08 -5.79 -20.95
N ALA A 244 12.56 -4.66 -20.45
CA ALA A 244 11.43 -3.92 -21.03
C ALA A 244 11.81 -2.49 -21.43
N SER A 245 11.20 -1.96 -22.49
CA SER A 245 11.67 -0.74 -23.15
C SER A 245 10.59 0.09 -23.85
N ASP A 246 10.91 1.39 -24.02
CA ASP A 246 10.26 2.30 -24.97
C ASP A 246 10.34 1.83 -26.44
N ASP A 247 11.17 0.83 -26.79
CA ASP A 247 11.18 0.24 -28.14
C ASP A 247 10.00 -0.72 -28.40
N LYS A 248 9.02 -0.75 -27.46
CA LYS A 248 7.78 -1.54 -27.49
C LYS A 248 7.99 -3.06 -27.40
N THR A 249 9.23 -3.50 -27.15
CA THR A 249 9.55 -4.92 -27.01
C THR A 249 9.95 -5.28 -25.59
N VAL A 250 9.70 -6.54 -25.24
CA VAL A 250 10.33 -7.23 -24.12
C VAL A 250 11.39 -8.17 -24.71
N LYS A 251 12.60 -8.20 -24.16
CA LYS A 251 13.68 -9.07 -24.65
C LYS A 251 14.21 -9.97 -23.55
N VAL A 252 14.61 -11.18 -23.92
CA VAL A 252 15.17 -12.17 -23.00
C VAL A 252 16.63 -12.46 -23.37
N TRP A 253 17.47 -12.53 -22.34
CA TRP A 253 18.93 -12.63 -22.44
C TRP A 253 19.46 -13.72 -21.51
N THR A 254 20.57 -14.36 -21.88
CA THR A 254 21.36 -15.20 -20.98
C THR A 254 22.35 -14.35 -20.20
N VAL A 255 22.38 -14.47 -18.86
CA VAL A 255 23.34 -13.80 -17.98
C VAL A 255 24.77 -14.18 -18.36
N HIS A 256 25.02 -15.48 -18.54
CA HIS A 256 26.31 -15.96 -19.04
C HIS A 256 26.53 -15.50 -20.49
N ARG A 257 27.61 -14.72 -20.71
CA ARG A 257 28.02 -14.11 -21.99
C ARG A 257 27.03 -13.10 -22.60
N GLN A 258 26.00 -12.65 -21.86
CA GLN A 258 25.08 -11.57 -22.27
C GLN A 258 24.47 -11.77 -23.67
N LYS A 259 24.14 -13.04 -24.00
CA LYS A 259 23.57 -13.40 -25.30
C LYS A 259 22.09 -13.05 -25.36
N PHE A 260 21.66 -12.45 -26.45
CA PHE A 260 20.24 -12.36 -26.82
C PHE A 260 19.66 -13.75 -27.07
N LEU A 261 18.44 -14.00 -26.60
CA LEU A 261 17.68 -15.23 -26.88
C LEU A 261 16.50 -14.98 -27.82
N PHE A 262 15.58 -14.10 -27.42
CA PHE A 262 14.40 -13.73 -28.23
C PHE A 262 13.76 -12.41 -27.76
N SER A 263 12.84 -11.90 -28.58
CA SER A 263 12.05 -10.70 -28.34
C SER A 263 10.56 -10.97 -28.47
N LEU A 264 9.76 -10.36 -27.59
CA LEU A 264 8.31 -10.40 -27.54
C LEU A 264 7.80 -8.99 -27.92
N SER A 265 7.03 -8.88 -29.00
CA SER A 265 6.79 -7.60 -29.70
C SER A 265 5.34 -7.42 -30.16
N GLN A 266 4.40 -7.53 -29.21
CA GLN A 266 2.94 -7.37 -29.42
C GLN A 266 2.34 -6.23 -28.59
N HIS A 267 3.15 -5.51 -27.82
CA HIS A 267 2.74 -4.22 -27.23
C HIS A 267 2.76 -3.15 -28.31
N ILE A 268 1.73 -2.30 -28.34
CA ILE A 268 1.61 -1.22 -29.34
C ILE A 268 2.21 0.10 -28.86
N ASN A 269 2.63 0.16 -27.59
CA ASN A 269 3.27 1.32 -26.97
C ASN A 269 4.44 0.91 -26.05
N TRP A 270 5.02 1.89 -25.34
CA TRP A 270 6.17 1.69 -24.45
C TRP A 270 5.90 0.67 -23.33
N VAL A 271 6.82 -0.28 -23.13
CA VAL A 271 6.72 -1.29 -22.06
C VAL A 271 7.45 -0.78 -20.82
N ARG A 272 6.72 -0.65 -19.70
CA ARG A 272 7.24 -0.06 -18.45
C ARG A 272 7.92 -1.08 -17.55
N CYS A 273 7.21 -2.14 -17.18
CA CYS A 273 7.76 -3.21 -16.34
C CYS A 273 7.55 -4.58 -16.98
N ALA A 274 8.54 -5.47 -16.83
CA ALA A 274 8.41 -6.89 -17.11
C ALA A 274 9.09 -7.73 -16.01
N ARG A 275 8.42 -8.79 -15.57
CA ARG A 275 8.89 -9.72 -14.52
C ARG A 275 8.80 -11.16 -15.01
N PHE A 276 9.70 -12.00 -14.52
CA PHE A 276 9.51 -13.45 -14.58
C PHE A 276 8.56 -13.91 -13.48
N SER A 277 7.82 -14.97 -13.76
CA SER A 277 7.14 -15.80 -12.77
C SER A 277 8.14 -16.52 -11.84
N PRO A 278 7.72 -16.94 -10.63
CA PRO A 278 8.58 -17.68 -9.70
C PRO A 278 9.14 -19.00 -10.27
N ASP A 279 8.37 -19.70 -11.11
CA ASP A 279 8.82 -20.94 -11.78
C ASP A 279 9.67 -20.69 -13.04
N GLY A 280 9.81 -19.42 -13.45
CA GLY A 280 10.61 -19.00 -14.60
C GLY A 280 10.04 -19.39 -15.97
N ARG A 281 8.80 -19.91 -16.05
CA ARG A 281 8.15 -20.34 -17.31
C ARG A 281 7.37 -19.21 -17.97
N LEU A 282 6.65 -18.43 -17.17
CA LEU A 282 5.87 -17.29 -17.64
C LEU A 282 6.63 -15.96 -17.48
N ILE A 283 6.37 -15.03 -18.39
CA ILE A 283 6.77 -13.62 -18.31
C ILE A 283 5.50 -12.78 -18.28
N VAL A 284 5.45 -11.74 -17.46
CA VAL A 284 4.41 -10.72 -17.51
C VAL A 284 5.02 -9.38 -17.88
N SER A 285 4.29 -8.57 -18.66
CA SER A 285 4.70 -7.20 -19.03
C SER A 285 3.54 -6.20 -18.99
N SER A 286 3.88 -4.93 -18.77
CA SER A 286 2.96 -3.80 -18.57
C SER A 286 3.34 -2.61 -19.45
N SER A 287 2.37 -1.86 -19.97
CA SER A 287 2.60 -0.93 -21.09
C SER A 287 1.73 0.33 -21.08
N ASP A 288 2.19 1.36 -21.79
CA ASP A 288 1.44 2.56 -22.17
C ASP A 288 0.34 2.31 -23.22
N ASP A 289 0.12 1.06 -23.62
CA ASP A 289 -1.08 0.62 -24.33
C ASP A 289 -2.23 0.19 -23.41
N LYS A 290 -2.06 0.40 -22.09
CA LYS A 290 -3.01 0.07 -21.01
C LYS A 290 -3.22 -1.44 -20.81
N THR A 291 -2.45 -2.29 -21.48
CA THR A 291 -2.55 -3.75 -21.31
C THR A 291 -1.46 -4.32 -20.40
N VAL A 292 -1.83 -5.37 -19.67
CA VAL A 292 -0.89 -6.32 -19.07
C VAL A 292 -0.91 -7.58 -19.92
N LYS A 293 0.25 -8.01 -20.42
CA LYS A 293 0.38 -9.21 -21.27
C LYS A 293 1.12 -10.31 -20.53
N LEU A 294 0.59 -11.53 -20.66
CA LEU A 294 1.16 -12.76 -20.14
C LEU A 294 1.71 -13.59 -21.30
N TRP A 295 2.95 -14.06 -21.16
CA TRP A 295 3.70 -14.75 -22.22
C TRP A 295 4.28 -16.07 -21.69
N ASP A 296 4.31 -17.10 -22.53
CA ASP A 296 5.12 -18.31 -22.27
C ASP A 296 6.54 -18.12 -22.83
N LYS A 297 7.56 -18.41 -22.02
CA LYS A 297 8.98 -18.43 -22.40
C LYS A 297 9.28 -19.50 -23.46
N THR A 298 8.46 -20.54 -23.56
CA THR A 298 8.67 -21.73 -24.40
C THR A 298 8.15 -21.54 -25.82
N SER A 299 6.86 -21.22 -25.99
CA SER A 299 6.28 -20.85 -27.29
C SER A 299 6.86 -19.52 -27.79
N ARG A 300 7.07 -18.57 -26.87
CA ARG A 300 7.37 -17.14 -27.08
C ARG A 300 6.16 -16.33 -27.58
N GLU A 301 4.95 -16.80 -27.27
CA GLU A 301 3.69 -16.20 -27.65
C GLU A 301 2.95 -15.57 -26.45
N CYS A 302 2.05 -14.63 -26.73
CA CYS A 302 1.20 -14.00 -25.72
C CYS A 302 0.00 -14.91 -25.42
N ILE A 303 -0.05 -15.50 -24.23
CA ILE A 303 -1.15 -16.35 -23.75
C ILE A 303 -2.41 -15.49 -23.54
N HIS A 304 -2.26 -14.35 -22.88
CA HIS A 304 -3.39 -13.50 -22.48
C HIS A 304 -3.00 -12.02 -22.40
N SER A 305 -3.99 -11.13 -22.54
CA SER A 305 -3.81 -9.69 -22.59
C SER A 305 -4.93 -8.97 -21.83
N PHE A 306 -4.73 -8.77 -20.53
CA PHE A 306 -5.65 -8.03 -19.67
C PHE A 306 -5.72 -6.56 -20.13
N CYS A 307 -6.93 -6.06 -20.41
CA CYS A 307 -7.19 -4.74 -20.98
C CYS A 307 -8.07 -3.85 -20.07
N GLU A 308 -8.18 -4.21 -18.79
CA GLU A 308 -9.11 -3.60 -17.83
C GLU A 308 -8.64 -2.26 -17.23
N HIS A 309 -7.40 -1.83 -17.47
CA HIS A 309 -6.90 -0.55 -16.93
C HIS A 309 -7.38 0.63 -17.77
N ALA A 310 -7.83 1.69 -17.08
CA ALA A 310 -8.23 2.94 -17.71
C ALA A 310 -7.01 3.84 -17.96
N GLY A 311 -5.97 3.71 -17.14
CA GLY A 311 -4.68 4.40 -17.25
C GLY A 311 -3.59 3.56 -17.94
N PHE A 312 -2.39 4.11 -18.02
CA PHE A 312 -1.19 3.33 -18.37
C PHE A 312 -0.77 2.45 -17.21
N VAL A 313 -0.10 1.33 -17.47
CA VAL A 313 0.34 0.41 -16.42
C VAL A 313 1.83 0.60 -16.15
N ASN A 314 2.17 1.11 -14.97
CA ASN A 314 3.54 1.48 -14.59
C ASN A 314 4.39 0.28 -14.16
N HIS A 315 3.82 -0.57 -13.31
CA HIS A 315 4.53 -1.67 -12.69
C HIS A 315 3.63 -2.90 -12.60
N VAL A 316 4.24 -4.08 -12.70
CA VAL A 316 3.57 -5.38 -12.61
C VAL A 316 4.48 -6.34 -11.84
N ASP A 317 3.90 -7.26 -11.08
CA ASP A 317 4.65 -8.31 -10.38
C ASP A 317 3.83 -9.58 -10.25
N PHE A 318 4.51 -10.71 -10.04
CA PHE A 318 3.88 -11.98 -9.70
C PHE A 318 3.79 -12.14 -8.17
N HIS A 319 2.67 -12.70 -7.72
CA HIS A 319 2.54 -13.22 -6.36
C HIS A 319 3.56 -14.36 -6.13
N PRO A 320 4.15 -14.55 -4.93
CA PRO A 320 5.23 -15.52 -4.69
C PRO A 320 4.89 -16.99 -5.04
N SER A 321 3.62 -17.39 -4.97
CA SER A 321 3.16 -18.72 -5.40
C SER A 321 3.04 -18.90 -6.92
N GLY A 322 3.14 -17.83 -7.70
CA GLY A 322 2.89 -17.81 -9.14
C GLY A 322 1.42 -17.86 -9.56
N THR A 323 0.45 -17.94 -8.64
CA THR A 323 -0.99 -18.06 -8.98
C THR A 323 -1.64 -16.76 -9.43
N CYS A 324 -1.11 -15.62 -8.99
CA CYS A 324 -1.71 -14.30 -9.23
C CYS A 324 -0.69 -13.28 -9.74
N ILE A 325 -1.17 -12.25 -10.43
CA ILE A 325 -0.41 -11.09 -10.91
C ILE A 325 -1.06 -9.82 -10.34
N ALA A 326 -0.26 -8.89 -9.81
CA ALA A 326 -0.73 -7.54 -9.51
C ALA A 326 -0.13 -6.51 -10.48
N ALA A 327 -0.89 -5.49 -10.87
CA ALA A 327 -0.38 -4.34 -11.60
C ALA A 327 -0.88 -3.00 -11.04
N ALA A 328 -0.05 -1.96 -11.22
CA ALA A 328 -0.26 -0.59 -10.75
C ALA A 328 -0.48 0.36 -11.93
N GLY A 329 -1.58 1.13 -11.89
CA GLY A 329 -1.99 2.02 -12.97
C GLY A 329 -1.81 3.52 -12.69
N THR A 330 -1.75 4.31 -13.77
CA THR A 330 -1.93 5.77 -13.70
C THR A 330 -3.38 6.20 -13.46
N ASP A 331 -4.31 5.25 -13.39
CA ASP A 331 -5.71 5.45 -13.01
C ASP A 331 -5.93 5.43 -11.48
N SER A 332 -4.85 5.50 -10.69
CA SER A 332 -4.82 5.34 -9.22
C SER A 332 -5.24 3.96 -8.69
N THR A 333 -5.46 2.99 -9.58
CA THR A 333 -5.89 1.64 -9.22
C THR A 333 -4.73 0.65 -9.16
N VAL A 334 -4.87 -0.34 -8.29
CA VAL A 334 -4.10 -1.57 -8.30
C VAL A 334 -5.06 -2.74 -8.52
N LYS A 335 -4.71 -3.63 -9.44
CA LYS A 335 -5.57 -4.76 -9.86
C LYS A 335 -4.81 -6.07 -9.70
N LEU A 336 -5.52 -7.10 -9.24
CA LEU A 336 -4.99 -8.46 -9.04
C LEU A 336 -5.79 -9.45 -9.90
N TRP A 337 -5.11 -10.25 -10.74
CA TRP A 337 -5.73 -11.29 -11.57
C TRP A 337 -5.20 -12.68 -11.23
N ASP A 338 -6.07 -13.69 -11.39
CA ASP A 338 -5.71 -15.11 -11.39
C ASP A 338 -5.07 -15.48 -12.75
N VAL A 339 -3.86 -16.06 -12.72
CA VAL A 339 -3.08 -16.46 -13.91
C VAL A 339 -3.71 -17.63 -14.66
N ARG A 340 -4.42 -18.52 -13.96
CA ARG A 340 -5.05 -19.73 -14.51
C ARG A 340 -6.45 -19.43 -15.04
N MET A 341 -7.24 -18.63 -14.29
CA MET A 341 -8.61 -18.26 -14.70
C MET A 341 -8.65 -17.04 -15.63
N ASN A 342 -7.56 -16.27 -15.74
CA ASN A 342 -7.50 -15.00 -16.48
C ASN A 342 -8.62 -14.02 -16.09
N ARG A 343 -8.94 -13.96 -14.79
CA ARG A 343 -10.03 -13.15 -14.24
C ARG A 343 -9.51 -12.23 -13.14
N LEU A 344 -10.03 -10.99 -13.11
CA LEU A 344 -9.85 -10.07 -11.99
C LEU A 344 -10.36 -10.72 -10.70
N LEU A 345 -9.53 -10.70 -9.66
CA LEU A 345 -9.86 -11.15 -8.30
C LEU A 345 -10.22 -9.95 -7.43
N GLN A 346 -9.38 -8.91 -7.44
CA GLN A 346 -9.49 -7.76 -6.55
C GLN A 346 -9.13 -6.47 -7.28
N HIS A 347 -9.81 -5.38 -6.91
CA HIS A 347 -9.62 -4.04 -7.44
C HIS A 347 -9.50 -3.04 -6.29
N TYR A 348 -8.39 -2.32 -6.24
CA TYR A 348 -8.00 -1.46 -5.13
C TYR A 348 -7.81 -0.02 -5.63
N GLN A 349 -8.75 0.88 -5.33
CA GLN A 349 -8.61 2.33 -5.58
C GLN A 349 -8.20 3.02 -4.27
N VAL A 350 -6.93 2.86 -3.89
CA VAL A 350 -6.43 3.24 -2.53
C VAL A 350 -5.72 4.59 -2.51
N HIS A 351 -5.17 5.00 -3.65
CA HIS A 351 -4.33 6.18 -3.80
C HIS A 351 -5.12 7.33 -4.42
N SER A 352 -4.71 8.57 -4.15
CA SER A 352 -5.30 9.76 -4.78
C SER A 352 -4.59 10.17 -6.07
N SER A 353 -3.54 9.45 -6.45
CA SER A 353 -2.70 9.73 -7.61
C SER A 353 -2.15 8.45 -8.25
N VAL A 354 -1.28 8.63 -9.24
CA VAL A 354 -0.61 7.57 -10.00
C VAL A 354 0.16 6.62 -9.09
N VAL A 355 -0.10 5.32 -9.19
CA VAL A 355 0.71 4.30 -8.52
C VAL A 355 1.91 3.98 -9.40
N ASN A 356 3.11 4.20 -8.87
CA ASN A 356 4.38 4.11 -9.60
C ASN A 356 4.99 2.72 -9.55
N SER A 357 4.86 2.03 -8.41
CA SER A 357 5.52 0.76 -8.13
C SER A 357 4.73 -0.08 -7.12
N LEU A 358 4.91 -1.40 -7.16
CA LEU A 358 4.37 -2.34 -6.20
C LEU A 358 5.34 -3.49 -5.92
N SER A 359 5.18 -4.17 -4.78
CA SER A 359 5.95 -5.36 -4.42
C SER A 359 5.12 -6.25 -3.48
N PHE A 360 5.10 -7.57 -3.75
CA PHE A 360 4.49 -8.55 -2.85
C PHE A 360 5.42 -8.90 -1.68
N HIS A 361 4.83 -9.10 -0.51
CA HIS A 361 5.53 -9.69 0.63
C HIS A 361 5.83 -11.18 0.35
N PRO A 362 6.97 -11.75 0.78
CA PRO A 362 7.33 -13.14 0.48
C PRO A 362 6.34 -14.20 0.99
N SER A 363 5.56 -13.91 2.05
CA SER A 363 4.48 -14.80 2.51
C SER A 363 3.28 -14.84 1.57
N GLY A 364 3.14 -13.87 0.66
CA GLY A 364 2.03 -13.73 -0.27
C GLY A 364 0.87 -12.88 0.24
N ASN A 365 0.62 -12.84 1.56
CA ASN A 365 -0.58 -12.21 2.13
C ASN A 365 -0.66 -10.69 1.96
N TYR A 366 0.47 -9.99 1.74
CA TYR A 366 0.53 -8.53 1.75
C TYR A 366 1.14 -7.96 0.46
N LEU A 367 0.64 -6.79 0.05
CA LEU A 367 1.15 -6.00 -1.08
C LEU A 367 1.48 -4.57 -0.62
N VAL A 368 2.67 -4.07 -0.95
CA VAL A 368 3.02 -2.65 -0.74
C VAL A 368 2.98 -1.91 -2.07
N THR A 369 2.45 -0.68 -2.05
CA THR A 369 2.27 0.19 -3.22
C THR A 369 2.87 1.57 -2.94
N ALA A 370 3.57 2.13 -3.94
CA ALA A 370 4.17 3.46 -3.88
C ALA A 370 3.52 4.40 -4.90
N SER A 371 3.16 5.61 -4.47
CA SER A 371 2.34 6.54 -5.25
C SER A 371 2.93 7.95 -5.36
N ASN A 372 2.52 8.63 -6.43
CA ASN A 372 2.79 10.03 -6.66
C ASN A 372 2.08 10.97 -5.66
N ASP A 373 1.20 10.45 -4.80
CA ASP A 373 0.60 11.16 -3.67
C ASP A 373 1.49 11.25 -2.40
N SER A 374 2.77 10.87 -2.51
CA SER A 374 3.78 10.78 -1.44
C SER A 374 3.55 9.70 -0.36
N THR A 375 2.46 8.94 -0.43
CA THR A 375 2.21 7.83 0.50
C THR A 375 2.73 6.49 -0.02
N LEU A 376 3.11 5.64 0.92
CA LEU A 376 3.23 4.20 0.72
C LEU A 376 2.01 3.55 1.37
N LYS A 377 1.38 2.57 0.73
CA LYS A 377 0.24 1.86 1.32
C LYS A 377 0.48 0.36 1.33
N ILE A 378 -0.02 -0.29 2.37
CA ILE A 378 0.11 -1.74 2.57
C ILE A 378 -1.28 -2.34 2.64
N LEU A 379 -1.53 -3.30 1.76
CA LEU A 379 -2.80 -3.96 1.54
C LEU A 379 -2.72 -5.41 2.02
N ASP A 380 -3.78 -5.86 2.70
CA ASP A 380 -4.05 -7.27 2.94
C ASP A 380 -4.77 -7.88 1.72
N LEU A 381 -4.20 -8.94 1.16
CA LEU A 381 -4.73 -9.65 -0.01
C LEU A 381 -5.68 -10.80 0.37
N LEU A 382 -5.70 -11.25 1.63
CA LEU A 382 -6.66 -12.21 2.15
C LEU A 382 -7.99 -11.51 2.46
N GLU A 383 -7.94 -10.41 3.21
CA GLU A 383 -9.11 -9.65 3.64
C GLU A 383 -9.56 -8.59 2.62
N GLY A 384 -8.69 -8.21 1.68
CA GLY A 384 -9.00 -7.23 0.64
C GLY A 384 -9.03 -5.77 1.13
N ARG A 385 -8.33 -5.44 2.23
CA ARG A 385 -8.37 -4.10 2.85
C ARG A 385 -7.01 -3.40 2.92
N LEU A 386 -7.06 -2.08 3.04
CA LEU A 386 -5.92 -1.24 3.43
C LEU A 386 -5.61 -1.48 4.92
N LEU A 387 -4.37 -1.86 5.23
CA LEU A 387 -3.87 -1.96 6.60
C LEU A 387 -3.21 -0.65 7.04
N TYR A 388 -2.19 -0.20 6.30
CA TYR A 388 -1.36 0.94 6.69
C TYR A 388 -1.22 1.97 5.57
N THR A 389 -1.27 3.27 5.92
CA THR A 389 -0.84 4.38 5.04
C THR A 389 0.34 5.09 5.69
N LEU A 390 1.52 4.90 5.12
CA LEU A 390 2.78 5.40 5.65
C LEU A 390 3.18 6.69 4.93
N HIS A 391 3.71 7.62 5.72
CA HIS A 391 4.13 8.95 5.29
C HIS A 391 5.59 9.14 5.68
N GLY A 392 6.39 9.78 4.83
CA GLY A 392 7.79 10.07 5.12
C GLY A 392 8.50 10.81 4.00
N HIS A 393 8.37 10.33 2.76
CA HIS A 393 8.95 10.97 1.59
C HIS A 393 8.37 12.38 1.37
N GLN A 394 9.24 13.35 1.11
CA GLN A 394 8.86 14.75 0.89
C GLN A 394 8.57 15.00 -0.59
N GLY A 395 7.63 14.23 -1.15
CA GLY A 395 7.25 14.24 -2.56
C GLY A 395 6.85 12.84 -3.05
N PRO A 396 6.51 12.68 -4.33
CA PRO A 396 6.21 11.39 -4.96
C PRO A 396 7.11 10.23 -4.51
N ALA A 397 6.49 9.15 -4.03
CA ALA A 397 7.14 7.87 -3.83
C ALA A 397 7.18 7.13 -5.18
N THR A 398 8.40 6.83 -5.64
CA THR A 398 8.66 6.36 -7.01
C THR A 398 8.79 4.85 -7.08
N CYS A 399 9.37 4.22 -6.06
CA CYS A 399 9.65 2.79 -6.03
C CYS A 399 9.52 2.19 -4.63
N VAL A 400 9.19 0.91 -4.57
CA VAL A 400 9.15 0.13 -3.33
C VAL A 400 9.51 -1.34 -3.60
N ALA A 401 10.22 -1.97 -2.67
CA ALA A 401 10.53 -3.39 -2.71
C ALA A 401 10.56 -4.00 -1.31
N PHE A 402 9.93 -5.17 -1.12
CA PHE A 402 10.17 -6.00 0.05
C PHE A 402 11.54 -6.67 0.00
N SER A 403 12.12 -6.89 1.18
CA SER A 403 13.24 -7.82 1.34
C SER A 403 12.80 -9.25 1.04
N ARG A 404 13.72 -10.08 0.56
CA ARG A 404 13.45 -11.50 0.24
C ARG A 404 13.03 -12.35 1.45
N SER A 405 13.06 -11.78 2.66
CA SER A 405 12.68 -12.41 3.93
C SER A 405 11.39 -11.89 4.56
N GLY A 406 10.78 -10.81 4.05
CA GLY A 406 9.59 -10.20 4.66
C GLY A 406 9.87 -9.11 5.68
N GLU A 407 10.68 -9.41 6.71
CA GLU A 407 11.08 -8.53 7.84
C GLU A 407 11.39 -7.03 7.56
N LEU A 408 11.80 -6.68 6.34
CA LEU A 408 12.09 -5.31 5.91
C LEU A 408 11.46 -5.00 4.54
N PHE A 409 11.16 -3.72 4.29
CA PHE A 409 11.01 -3.18 2.93
C PHE A 409 11.75 -1.85 2.77
N ALA A 410 11.97 -1.43 1.52
CA ALA A 410 12.62 -0.18 1.18
C ALA A 410 11.77 0.60 0.18
N SER A 411 11.78 1.92 0.32
CA SER A 411 11.12 2.85 -0.59
C SER A 411 12.09 3.92 -1.09
N GLY A 412 11.93 4.32 -2.34
CA GLY A 412 12.62 5.47 -2.92
C GLY A 412 11.63 6.56 -3.28
N GLY A 413 12.08 7.81 -3.17
CA GLY A 413 11.30 8.98 -3.50
C GLY A 413 11.99 9.94 -4.45
N SER A 414 11.20 10.90 -4.92
CA SER A 414 11.68 12.10 -5.61
C SER A 414 12.49 13.05 -4.71
N ASP A 415 12.46 12.85 -3.39
CA ASP A 415 13.19 13.61 -2.38
C ASP A 415 14.66 13.15 -2.18
N GLU A 416 15.21 12.41 -3.15
CA GLU A 416 16.57 11.83 -3.15
C GLU A 416 16.84 10.80 -2.03
N GLN A 417 15.82 10.43 -1.24
CA GLN A 417 15.94 9.54 -0.10
C GLN A 417 15.63 8.08 -0.47
N VAL A 418 16.37 7.16 0.15
CA VAL A 418 15.98 5.75 0.26
C VAL A 418 15.65 5.48 1.72
N MET A 419 14.39 5.13 2.02
CA MET A 419 13.93 4.79 3.36
C MET A 419 13.83 3.27 3.52
N VAL A 420 14.21 2.75 4.68
CA VAL A 420 14.11 1.33 5.03
C VAL A 420 13.25 1.18 6.27
N TRP A 421 12.25 0.32 6.15
CA TRP A 421 11.18 0.13 7.11
C TRP A 421 11.19 -1.33 7.59
N LYS A 422 10.94 -1.53 8.89
CA LYS A 422 10.75 -2.83 9.52
C LYS A 422 9.28 -3.24 9.40
N THR A 423 9.01 -4.50 9.07
CA THR A 423 7.65 -5.05 9.08
C THR A 423 7.33 -5.71 10.41
N ASN A 424 6.03 -5.79 10.71
CA ASN A 424 5.47 -6.56 11.82
C ASN A 424 4.77 -7.86 11.34
N PHE A 425 4.64 -8.05 10.02
CA PHE A 425 3.84 -9.08 9.34
C PHE A 425 4.21 -10.54 9.67
N ASP A 426 5.46 -10.83 10.01
CA ASP A 426 5.91 -12.20 10.29
C ASP A 426 5.75 -12.60 11.77
N ALA A 427 5.30 -11.69 12.66
CA ALA A 427 5.13 -11.98 14.08
C ALA A 427 4.11 -13.09 14.34
N ASP A 428 2.92 -12.97 13.73
CA ASP A 428 1.76 -13.83 14.01
C ASP A 428 1.91 -15.24 13.40
N TYR A 429 2.60 -15.35 12.25
CA TYR A 429 2.81 -16.62 11.55
C TYR A 429 4.11 -17.35 11.96
N GLY A 430 5.08 -16.63 12.54
CA GLY A 430 6.38 -17.19 12.89
C GLY A 430 6.33 -18.29 13.96
N ASP A 431 5.49 -18.14 14.98
CA ASP A 431 5.44 -19.10 16.10
C ASP A 431 4.72 -20.40 15.75
N ALA A 432 3.65 -20.35 14.95
CA ALA A 432 2.99 -21.55 14.43
C ALA A 432 3.95 -22.50 13.68
N LEU A 433 4.97 -21.93 13.01
CA LEU A 433 6.01 -22.66 12.29
C LEU A 433 7.23 -23.06 13.15
N LYS A 434 7.46 -22.41 14.31
CA LYS A 434 8.52 -22.80 15.26
C LYS A 434 8.11 -24.01 16.08
N THR A 435 6.88 -24.05 16.59
CA THR A 435 6.35 -25.15 17.41
C THR A 435 6.33 -26.49 16.65
N GLN A 436 6.20 -26.44 15.32
CA GLN A 436 6.36 -27.61 14.43
C GLN A 436 7.83 -28.06 14.29
N LYS A 437 8.81 -27.15 14.35
CA LYS A 437 10.23 -27.45 14.14
C LYS A 437 10.97 -27.91 15.40
N SER A 438 10.55 -27.47 16.58
CA SER A 438 11.11 -27.95 17.86
C SER A 438 10.95 -29.45 18.10
N CYS A 439 10.05 -30.13 17.37
CA CYS A 439 9.79 -31.56 17.49
C CYS A 439 10.59 -32.44 16.49
N SER A 440 11.58 -31.89 15.76
CA SER A 440 12.26 -32.62 14.65
C SER A 440 13.78 -32.49 14.58
N THR A 441 14.46 -32.21 15.70
CA THR A 441 15.94 -32.19 15.77
C THR A 441 16.50 -33.01 16.92
N VAL A 442 17.01 -34.20 16.60
CA VAL A 442 18.04 -34.91 17.37
C VAL A 442 19.11 -35.39 16.38
N ASP A 443 20.37 -35.13 16.68
CA ASP A 443 21.54 -35.51 15.87
C ASP A 443 21.75 -37.05 15.84
N GLY A 444 22.48 -37.63 14.90
CA GLY A 444 23.17 -37.08 13.74
C GLY A 444 24.24 -38.06 13.21
N SER A 445 24.75 -37.84 11.98
CA SER A 445 26.03 -38.35 11.42
C SER A 445 26.46 -39.81 11.71
N HIS A 446 26.68 -40.68 10.72
CA HIS A 446 27.96 -40.67 9.98
C HIS A 446 28.04 -41.66 8.80
N HIS A 447 29.00 -41.36 7.91
CA HIS A 447 29.72 -42.23 6.96
C HIS A 447 29.09 -42.73 5.64
N THR A 448 29.94 -42.62 4.62
CA THR A 448 29.85 -43.18 3.27
C THR A 448 30.27 -44.64 3.23
N GLY A 449 29.50 -45.50 2.55
CA GLY A 449 29.82 -46.88 2.26
C GLY A 449 29.08 -47.37 1.01
N SER A 450 29.59 -48.40 0.35
CA SER A 450 29.10 -48.92 -0.93
C SER A 450 28.48 -50.31 -0.81
N GLU A 451 27.92 -50.80 -1.93
CA GLU A 451 27.55 -52.20 -2.23
C GLU A 451 26.21 -52.71 -1.69
N MET A 452 25.96 -54.01 -1.89
CA MET A 452 24.68 -54.60 -2.26
C MET A 452 24.06 -55.52 -1.20
N ASP A 453 22.72 -55.49 -1.18
CA ASP A 453 21.79 -56.64 -1.11
C ASP A 453 21.73 -57.59 0.12
N SER A 454 20.47 -57.90 0.48
CA SER A 454 19.99 -59.05 1.28
C SER A 454 20.40 -59.16 2.77
N GLY A 455 19.52 -59.76 3.59
CA GLY A 455 19.84 -60.21 4.95
C GLY A 455 18.72 -60.05 5.99
N ILE A 456 17.90 -61.09 6.17
CA ILE A 456 16.91 -61.16 7.28
C ILE A 456 17.57 -61.78 8.52
N HIS A 457 17.34 -61.25 9.73
CA HIS A 457 17.07 -62.07 10.94
C HIS A 457 16.62 -61.27 12.17
N HIS A 458 15.75 -61.88 12.99
CA HIS A 458 15.29 -61.36 14.28
C HIS A 458 16.35 -61.50 15.41
N LYS A 459 16.30 -60.58 16.38
CA LYS A 459 16.53 -60.92 17.79
C LYS A 459 15.69 -60.04 18.72
N LYS A 460 15.07 -60.65 19.75
CA LYS A 460 14.32 -59.95 20.81
C LYS A 460 15.25 -59.57 21.97
N THR A 461 15.05 -58.39 22.53
CA THR A 461 15.32 -58.06 23.93
C THR A 461 14.20 -57.18 24.46
N LYS A 462 13.81 -57.36 25.73
CA LYS A 462 12.89 -56.48 26.46
C LYS A 462 13.71 -55.63 27.43
N THR A 463 13.39 -54.34 27.58
CA THR A 463 13.37 -53.65 28.88
C THR A 463 12.62 -52.32 28.81
N GLN A 464 11.96 -51.97 29.92
CA GLN A 464 11.50 -50.63 30.30
C GLN A 464 10.59 -49.89 29.29
N ASP A 465 9.30 -50.20 29.40
CA ASP A 465 8.20 -49.35 28.96
C ASP A 465 7.66 -48.59 30.19
N SER A 466 7.58 -47.26 30.12
CA SER A 466 7.05 -46.40 31.20
C SER A 466 6.87 -44.93 30.81
N GLY A 467 7.72 -44.37 29.94
CA GLY A 467 7.63 -42.95 29.52
C GLY A 467 6.54 -42.65 28.49
N ARG A 468 6.13 -43.64 27.67
CA ARG A 468 5.38 -43.40 26.44
C ARG A 468 3.91 -43.02 26.63
N ASN A 469 3.31 -43.40 27.74
CA ASN A 469 1.88 -43.18 27.98
C ASN A 469 1.54 -41.70 28.24
N HIS A 470 2.46 -40.92 28.83
CA HIS A 470 2.19 -39.50 29.10
C HIS A 470 2.19 -38.66 27.82
N GLU A 471 3.21 -38.82 26.96
CA GLU A 471 3.31 -38.09 25.69
C GLU A 471 2.10 -38.38 24.77
N GLN A 472 1.61 -39.63 24.73
CA GLN A 472 0.42 -39.97 23.94
C GLN A 472 -0.87 -39.39 24.53
N GLN A 473 -1.02 -39.34 25.86
CA GLN A 473 -2.18 -38.69 26.49
C GLN A 473 -2.21 -37.17 26.31
N GLU A 474 -1.07 -36.48 26.32
CA GLU A 474 -1.02 -35.04 26.05
C GLU A 474 -1.34 -34.72 24.58
N VAL A 475 -0.92 -35.58 23.63
CA VAL A 475 -1.29 -35.45 22.21
C VAL A 475 -2.78 -35.73 21.98
N GLU A 476 -3.37 -36.74 22.62
CA GLU A 476 -4.82 -36.99 22.52
C GLU A 476 -5.64 -35.87 23.19
N ALA A 477 -5.23 -35.36 24.35
CA ALA A 477 -5.92 -34.27 25.06
C ALA A 477 -5.84 -32.93 24.29
N SER A 478 -4.68 -32.59 23.72
CA SER A 478 -4.55 -31.39 22.89
C SER A 478 -5.35 -31.50 21.59
N LEU A 479 -5.38 -32.67 20.95
CA LEU A 479 -6.24 -32.92 19.78
C LEU A 479 -7.73 -32.79 20.13
N ALA A 480 -8.18 -33.36 21.26
CA ALA A 480 -9.55 -33.23 21.76
C ALA A 480 -9.94 -31.75 21.98
N ASN A 481 -9.08 -30.98 22.65
CA ASN A 481 -9.31 -29.54 22.87
C ASN A 481 -9.42 -28.76 21.53
N THR A 482 -8.64 -29.10 20.51
CA THR A 482 -8.79 -28.47 19.18
C THR A 482 -10.09 -28.87 18.48
N LEU A 483 -10.56 -30.10 18.65
CA LEU A 483 -11.84 -30.55 18.10
C LEU A 483 -13.03 -29.87 18.78
N GLU A 484 -13.03 -29.74 20.11
CA GLU A 484 -14.05 -28.97 20.82
C GLU A 484 -14.07 -27.50 20.38
N HIS A 485 -12.90 -26.89 20.18
CA HIS A 485 -12.84 -25.50 19.69
C HIS A 485 -13.40 -25.36 18.27
N ILE A 486 -13.12 -26.31 17.37
CA ILE A 486 -13.69 -26.34 16.01
C ILE A 486 -15.21 -26.53 16.05
N MET A 487 -15.71 -27.42 16.92
CA MET A 487 -17.16 -27.61 17.12
C MET A 487 -17.84 -26.34 17.63
N GLY A 488 -17.24 -25.66 18.61
CA GLY A 488 -17.74 -24.36 19.09
C GLY A 488 -17.77 -23.27 18.02
N GLN A 489 -16.80 -23.25 17.10
CA GLN A 489 -16.83 -22.34 15.94
C GLN A 489 -17.95 -22.69 14.94
N LEU A 490 -18.22 -23.97 14.72
CA LEU A 490 -19.33 -24.43 13.86
C LEU A 490 -20.70 -24.11 14.47
N ASP A 491 -20.88 -24.23 15.78
CA ASP A 491 -22.11 -23.82 16.46
C ASP A 491 -22.35 -22.31 16.35
N VAL A 492 -21.31 -21.49 16.56
CA VAL A 492 -21.40 -20.02 16.39
C VAL A 492 -21.76 -19.66 14.94
N LEU A 493 -21.11 -20.29 13.94
CA LEU A 493 -21.46 -20.07 12.53
C LEU A 493 -22.93 -20.45 12.26
N THR A 494 -23.39 -21.60 12.76
CA THR A 494 -24.77 -22.08 12.59
C THR A 494 -25.78 -21.10 13.20
N GLN A 495 -25.49 -20.56 14.40
CA GLN A 495 -26.32 -19.51 15.01
C GLN A 495 -26.33 -18.23 14.17
N THR A 496 -25.18 -17.78 13.64
CA THR A 496 -25.15 -16.57 12.79
C THR A 496 -25.93 -16.74 11.49
N VAL A 497 -25.90 -17.93 10.87
CA VAL A 497 -26.70 -18.22 9.67
C VAL A 497 -28.19 -18.17 10.00
N SER A 498 -28.63 -18.80 11.08
CA SER A 498 -30.04 -18.76 11.51
C SER A 498 -30.53 -17.33 11.81
N ILE A 499 -29.70 -16.49 12.43
CA ILE A 499 -30.01 -15.08 12.68
C ILE A 499 -30.10 -14.28 11.36
N LEU A 500 -29.28 -14.62 10.35
CA LEU A 500 -29.35 -14.00 9.03
C LEU A 500 -30.62 -14.42 8.27
N GLU A 501 -31.02 -15.70 8.31
CA GLU A 501 -32.27 -16.19 7.73
C GLU A 501 -33.51 -15.53 8.37
N GLN A 502 -33.53 -15.41 9.71
CA GLN A 502 -34.57 -14.68 10.44
C GLN A 502 -34.62 -13.19 10.06
N ARG A 503 -33.47 -12.55 9.80
CA ARG A 503 -33.44 -11.16 9.32
C ARG A 503 -33.92 -11.04 7.87
N LEU A 504 -33.53 -11.98 7.00
CA LEU A 504 -33.91 -11.98 5.59
C LEU A 504 -35.42 -12.11 5.41
N THR A 505 -36.02 -13.12 6.03
CA THR A 505 -37.48 -13.34 6.04
C THR A 505 -38.26 -12.14 6.57
N LEU A 506 -37.82 -11.54 7.68
CA LEU A 506 -38.43 -10.33 8.24
C LEU A 506 -38.27 -9.10 7.32
N THR A 507 -37.23 -9.03 6.47
CA THR A 507 -37.15 -8.02 5.41
C THR A 507 -38.05 -8.31 4.21
N GLU A 508 -38.23 -9.57 3.82
CA GLU A 508 -39.14 -9.96 2.74
C GLU A 508 -40.61 -9.68 3.09
N ASP A 509 -41.04 -9.99 4.32
CA ASP A 509 -42.44 -9.76 4.74
C ASP A 509 -42.77 -8.26 4.83
N LYS A 510 -41.84 -7.43 5.29
CA LYS A 510 -41.96 -5.96 5.22
C LYS A 510 -42.04 -5.45 3.77
N LEU A 511 -41.36 -6.11 2.84
CA LEU A 511 -41.42 -5.80 1.42
C LEU A 511 -42.80 -6.14 0.83
N LYS A 512 -43.39 -7.29 1.21
CA LYS A 512 -44.76 -7.70 0.84
C LYS A 512 -45.79 -6.70 1.39
N GLU A 513 -45.69 -6.35 2.67
CA GLU A 513 -46.59 -5.37 3.32
C GLU A 513 -46.53 -4.00 2.63
N CYS A 514 -45.33 -3.53 2.29
CA CYS A 514 -45.14 -2.29 1.52
C CYS A 514 -45.79 -2.37 0.13
N LEU A 515 -45.64 -3.50 -0.56
CA LEU A 515 -46.24 -3.72 -1.88
C LEU A 515 -47.78 -3.74 -1.83
N GLU A 516 -48.37 -4.42 -0.84
CA GLU A 516 -49.82 -4.42 -0.63
C GLU A 516 -50.36 -3.02 -0.30
N ASN A 517 -49.66 -2.28 0.56
CA ASN A 517 -50.07 -0.92 0.91
C ASN A 517 -49.96 0.02 -0.30
N GLN A 518 -48.96 -0.16 -1.17
CA GLN A 518 -48.87 0.55 -2.45
C GLN A 518 -50.04 0.19 -3.38
N GLN A 519 -50.45 -1.09 -3.48
CA GLN A 519 -51.61 -1.51 -4.25
C GLN A 519 -52.93 -0.92 -3.72
N LYS A 520 -53.13 -0.93 -2.40
CA LYS A 520 -54.30 -0.30 -1.73
C LYS A 520 -54.36 1.21 -2.00
N ILE A 521 -53.22 1.90 -1.98
CA ILE A 521 -53.11 3.34 -2.32
C ILE A 521 -53.42 3.60 -3.81
N ILE A 522 -53.07 2.69 -4.72
CA ILE A 522 -53.41 2.80 -6.15
C ILE A 522 -54.92 2.59 -6.36
N GLN A 523 -55.52 1.55 -5.78
CA GLN A 523 -56.97 1.30 -5.88
C GLN A 523 -57.80 2.45 -5.31
N ASN A 524 -57.38 3.03 -4.18
CA ASN A 524 -58.01 4.21 -3.58
C ASN A 524 -57.77 5.53 -4.33
N LYS A 525 -57.09 5.49 -5.48
CA LYS A 525 -56.96 6.62 -6.44
C LYS A 525 -57.68 6.37 -7.77
N THR A 526 -58.26 5.19 -7.97
CA THR A 526 -59.00 4.81 -9.18
C THR A 526 -60.51 4.69 -8.96
N ASN A 527 -60.97 4.87 -7.72
CA ASN A 527 -62.36 5.08 -7.30
C ASN A 527 -62.55 6.54 -6.87
#